data_AF-A0A9W8NE21-F1
#
_entry.id   AF-A0A9W8NE21-F1
#
_cell.length_a   1.000
_cell.length_b   1.000
_cell.length_c   1.000
_cell.angle_alpha   90.00
_cell.angle_beta   90.00
_cell.angle_gamma   90.00
#
_symmetry.space_group_name_H-M   'P 1'
#
loop_
_entity.id
_entity.type
_entity.pdbx_description
1 polymer ?
#
loop_
_entity_poly.entity_id
_entity_poly.type
_entity_poly.pdbx_seq_one_letter_code
_entity_poly.pdbx_strand_id
1 'polypeptide(L)'
;MPIISPGNTVAGVSPDSFKHMVHPNASVLALGILLCELHYCTTLELMQKDSDTVRNVNTDYYTSLDMLKSLEADAGIDYYLATKACLQWEYYPTGQQADFESISVQRLFYQNVVKRLEAEIFKSWRLRLEDLGSLSARENELCWGSIGREIIRHQTSREDSSDRTNDTVGVLHRSISDVSATNYTTSKPDTVQMPTQAFPRPQSRELSADSSTQSLHFFDASHQTGCEQENQLSQKWMDRLLASIHHHVDPFETIEATGQTFKPVRIAVLDSGFDPDNPLLMTEDQRLDPRIKGARSFIYQTEAHDVRDEIGHGTHALGLLLKVASCAEIYIAKIAHRETLNRHTYDDIAKAINYAVFE
;
A
#
# COMPACT_ATOMS: atom_id res chain seq x y z
N MET A 1 -10.92 -12.98 -41.00
CA MET A 1 -11.58 -11.80 -41.60
C MET A 1 -13.03 -12.17 -41.82
N PRO A 2 -13.95 -11.55 -41.06
CA PRO A 2 -14.58 -10.35 -41.57
C PRO A 2 -14.47 -9.14 -40.63
N ILE A 3 -14.60 -7.99 -41.26
CA ILE A 3 -14.51 -6.62 -40.76
C ILE A 3 -15.92 -6.17 -40.38
N ILE A 4 -16.10 -5.57 -39.20
CA ILE A 4 -17.29 -4.79 -38.85
C ILE A 4 -16.82 -3.46 -38.25
N SER A 5 -17.19 -2.38 -38.93
CA SER A 5 -16.92 -0.98 -38.60
C SER A 5 -17.83 -0.44 -37.48
N PRO A 6 -17.47 0.69 -36.85
CA PRO A 6 -17.97 1.11 -35.55
C PRO A 6 -19.17 2.06 -35.63
N GLY A 7 -20.04 2.03 -34.62
CA GLY A 7 -21.07 3.04 -34.43
C GLY A 7 -22.11 2.64 -33.39
N ASN A 8 -21.92 3.09 -32.14
CA ASN A 8 -22.87 3.99 -31.48
C ASN A 8 -22.35 4.44 -30.11
N THR A 9 -22.00 5.72 -30.10
CA THR A 9 -21.77 6.62 -28.96
C THR A 9 -22.87 6.50 -27.91
N VAL A 10 -22.50 6.11 -26.69
CA VAL A 10 -23.28 6.38 -25.47
C VAL A 10 -22.72 7.65 -24.83
N ALA A 11 -23.66 8.49 -24.39
CA ALA A 11 -23.52 9.88 -24.06
C ALA A 11 -22.57 10.21 -22.89
N GLY A 12 -21.86 11.32 -23.08
CA GLY A 12 -21.39 12.29 -22.09
C GLY A 12 -21.29 11.87 -20.64
N VAL A 13 -20.14 11.30 -20.26
CA VAL A 13 -19.67 11.34 -18.87
C VAL A 13 -19.14 12.74 -18.62
N SER A 14 -19.81 13.49 -17.75
CA SER A 14 -19.37 14.81 -17.30
C SER A 14 -17.96 14.71 -16.69
N PRO A 15 -17.02 15.62 -16.98
CA PRO A 15 -15.62 15.50 -16.56
C PRO A 15 -15.43 15.56 -15.03
N ASP A 16 -16.46 15.98 -14.29
CA ASP A 16 -16.48 15.96 -12.82
C ASP A 16 -16.87 14.60 -12.19
N SER A 17 -17.29 13.60 -12.98
CA SER A 17 -17.66 12.27 -12.46
C SER A 17 -16.45 11.42 -12.04
N PHE A 18 -15.23 11.81 -12.41
CA PHE A 18 -14.01 11.06 -12.11
C PHE A 18 -13.46 11.34 -10.70
N LYS A 19 -14.04 12.30 -9.94
CA LYS A 19 -13.52 12.75 -8.64
C LYS A 19 -13.59 11.73 -7.49
N HIS A 20 -14.16 10.53 -7.70
CA HIS A 20 -14.30 9.51 -6.66
C HIS A 20 -14.09 8.07 -7.17
N MET A 21 -13.10 7.82 -8.02
CA MET A 21 -12.68 6.44 -8.31
C MET A 21 -11.91 5.87 -7.12
N VAL A 22 -12.49 4.88 -6.45
CA VAL A 22 -11.82 4.08 -5.41
C VAL A 22 -11.34 2.79 -6.05
N HIS A 23 -10.04 2.49 -5.91
CA HIS A 23 -9.47 1.25 -6.41
C HIS A 23 -10.17 0.04 -5.75
N PRO A 24 -10.60 -0.99 -6.49
CA PRO A 24 -11.42 -2.09 -5.96
C PRO A 24 -10.67 -2.99 -4.95
N ASN A 25 -9.33 -2.99 -4.99
CA ASN A 25 -8.49 -3.75 -4.08
C ASN A 25 -7.29 -2.92 -3.58
N ALA A 26 -7.25 -2.59 -2.30
CA ALA A 26 -6.18 -1.74 -1.75
C ALA A 26 -4.77 -2.36 -1.85
N SER A 27 -4.66 -3.69 -1.73
CA SER A 27 -3.37 -4.41 -1.82
C SER A 27 -2.76 -4.34 -3.22
N VAL A 28 -3.60 -4.51 -4.24
CA VAL A 28 -3.17 -4.42 -5.63
C VAL A 28 -2.76 -2.97 -5.98
N LEU A 29 -3.47 -1.98 -5.44
CA LEU A 29 -3.08 -0.58 -5.56
C LEU A 29 -1.72 -0.32 -4.91
N ALA A 30 -1.54 -0.78 -3.67
CA ALA A 30 -0.27 -0.63 -2.93
C ALA A 30 0.89 -1.27 -3.68
N LEU A 31 0.68 -2.44 -4.31
CA LEU A 31 1.67 -3.06 -5.18
C LEU A 31 2.01 -2.17 -6.40
N GLY A 32 1.00 -1.60 -7.07
CA GLY A 32 1.23 -0.69 -8.19
C GLY A 32 2.02 0.56 -7.79
N ILE A 33 1.71 1.12 -6.63
CA ILE A 33 2.45 2.24 -6.02
C ILE A 33 3.90 1.82 -5.75
N LEU A 34 4.11 0.68 -5.09
CA LEU A 34 5.44 0.18 -4.77
C LEU A 34 6.29 -0.04 -6.02
N LEU A 35 5.70 -0.55 -7.11
CA LEU A 35 6.41 -0.70 -8.38
C LEU A 35 6.87 0.65 -8.94
N CYS A 36 6.03 1.68 -8.88
CA CYS A 36 6.45 3.04 -9.22
C CYS A 36 7.64 3.50 -8.35
N GLU A 37 7.54 3.35 -7.03
CA GLU A 37 8.59 3.78 -6.08
C GLU A 37 9.90 3.02 -6.30
N LEU A 38 9.85 1.72 -6.57
CA LEU A 38 11.02 0.89 -6.86
C LEU A 38 11.73 1.35 -8.14
N HIS A 39 10.97 1.66 -9.20
CA HIS A 39 11.56 2.11 -10.46
C HIS A 39 12.34 3.42 -10.30
N TYR A 40 11.75 4.40 -9.62
CA TYR A 40 12.37 5.71 -9.41
C TYR A 40 13.26 5.79 -8.15
N CYS A 41 13.29 4.72 -7.34
CA CYS A 41 13.98 4.67 -6.05
C CYS A 41 13.65 5.90 -5.16
N THR A 42 12.41 6.36 -5.24
CA THR A 42 11.91 7.56 -4.54
C THR A 42 10.49 7.27 -4.09
N THR A 43 10.18 7.63 -2.85
CA THR A 43 8.82 7.46 -2.32
C THR A 43 7.85 8.42 -3.00
N LEU A 44 6.58 8.03 -3.08
CA LEU A 44 5.53 8.91 -3.62
C LEU A 44 5.50 10.27 -2.92
N GLU A 45 5.76 10.28 -1.61
CA GLU A 45 5.79 11.49 -0.77
C GLU A 45 6.77 12.53 -1.29
N LEU A 46 7.96 12.10 -1.70
CA LEU A 46 9.03 12.99 -2.18
C LEU A 46 8.82 13.43 -3.63
N MET A 47 7.92 12.75 -4.35
CA MET A 47 7.61 13.04 -5.76
C MET A 47 6.37 13.91 -5.94
N GLN A 48 5.57 14.13 -4.89
CA GLN A 48 4.44 15.06 -4.93
C GLN A 48 4.93 16.50 -5.09
N LYS A 49 4.43 17.17 -6.12
CA LYS A 49 4.83 18.53 -6.49
C LYS A 49 4.23 19.62 -5.57
N ASP A 50 3.14 19.31 -4.88
CA ASP A 50 2.41 20.21 -3.98
C ASP A 50 2.38 19.65 -2.54
N SER A 51 3.17 20.26 -1.65
CA SER A 51 3.30 19.86 -0.23
C SER A 51 2.06 20.16 0.64
N ASP A 52 1.09 20.92 0.11
CA ASP A 52 -0.01 21.50 0.91
C ASP A 52 -1.31 20.68 0.84
N THR A 53 -1.35 19.57 0.11
CA THR A 53 -2.57 18.76 -0.03
C THR A 53 -2.63 17.67 1.04
N VAL A 54 -3.70 17.64 1.85
CA VAL A 54 -3.92 16.59 2.86
C VAL A 54 -3.90 15.22 2.19
N ARG A 55 -2.89 14.42 2.54
CA ARG A 55 -2.66 13.08 1.98
C ARG A 55 -3.83 12.16 2.34
N ASN A 56 -4.42 11.55 1.33
CA ASN A 56 -5.38 10.47 1.49
C ASN A 56 -5.19 9.46 0.35
N VAL A 57 -5.81 8.29 0.47
CA VAL A 57 -5.68 7.18 -0.50
C VAL A 57 -5.98 7.62 -1.94
N ASN A 58 -6.88 8.60 -2.13
CA ASN A 58 -7.17 9.11 -3.47
C ASN A 58 -6.01 9.97 -4.01
N THR A 59 -5.34 10.76 -3.16
CA THR A 59 -4.17 11.57 -3.56
C THR A 59 -3.03 10.67 -4.04
N ASP A 60 -2.74 9.59 -3.31
CA ASP A 60 -1.69 8.64 -3.67
C ASP A 60 -2.04 7.90 -4.97
N TYR A 61 -3.31 7.52 -5.14
CA TYR A 61 -3.81 6.95 -6.39
C TYR A 61 -3.61 7.89 -7.59
N TYR A 62 -4.04 9.15 -7.53
CA TYR A 62 -3.85 10.08 -8.65
C TYR A 62 -2.38 10.41 -8.92
N THR A 63 -1.56 10.52 -7.87
CA THR A 63 -0.11 10.70 -8.02
C THR A 63 0.51 9.52 -8.78
N SER A 64 0.13 8.29 -8.39
CA SER A 64 0.63 7.07 -9.05
C SER A 64 0.18 6.97 -10.51
N LEU A 65 -1.04 7.42 -10.85
CA LEU A 65 -1.51 7.48 -12.24
C LEU A 65 -0.75 8.50 -13.09
N ASP A 66 -0.30 9.61 -12.50
CA ASP A 66 0.53 10.58 -13.22
C ASP A 66 1.95 10.01 -13.46
N MET A 67 2.51 9.35 -12.45
CA MET A 67 3.80 8.65 -12.56
C MET A 67 3.77 7.55 -13.61
N LEU A 68 2.65 6.86 -13.74
CA LEU A 68 2.47 5.82 -14.75
C LEU A 68 2.72 6.33 -16.18
N LYS A 69 2.43 7.61 -16.46
CA LYS A 69 2.72 8.24 -17.77
C LYS A 69 4.22 8.38 -18.02
N SER A 70 4.98 8.72 -16.99
CA SER A 70 6.44 8.81 -17.09
C SER A 70 7.04 7.40 -17.20
N LEU A 71 6.47 6.43 -16.46
CA LEU A 71 6.88 5.03 -16.47
C LEU A 71 6.72 4.37 -17.85
N GLU A 72 5.71 4.77 -18.63
CA GLU A 72 5.50 4.31 -20.01
C GLU A 72 6.70 4.59 -20.92
N ALA A 73 7.39 5.71 -20.69
CA ALA A 73 8.56 6.11 -21.46
C ALA A 73 9.87 5.51 -20.92
N ASP A 74 9.97 5.35 -19.60
CA ASP A 74 11.23 5.05 -18.91
C ASP A 74 11.43 3.55 -18.59
N ALA A 75 10.35 2.79 -18.42
CA ALA A 75 10.41 1.39 -18.00
C ALA A 75 10.32 0.40 -19.18
N GLY A 76 10.74 -0.85 -18.91
CA GLY A 76 10.45 -1.97 -19.80
C GLY A 76 8.94 -2.13 -20.00
N ILE A 77 8.53 -2.48 -21.22
CA ILE A 77 7.11 -2.58 -21.60
C ILE A 77 6.32 -3.52 -20.67
N ASP A 78 6.90 -4.63 -20.23
CA ASP A 78 6.22 -5.58 -19.35
C ASP A 78 6.12 -5.05 -17.92
N TYR A 79 7.14 -4.35 -17.43
CA TYR A 79 7.10 -3.64 -16.15
C TYR A 79 6.02 -2.56 -16.12
N TYR A 80 5.97 -1.73 -17.15
CA TYR A 80 4.95 -0.69 -17.32
C TYR A 80 3.55 -1.31 -17.34
N LEU A 81 3.32 -2.33 -18.17
CA LEU A 81 2.01 -2.95 -18.29
C LEU A 81 1.57 -3.68 -17.02
N ALA A 82 2.50 -4.28 -16.27
CA ALA A 82 2.22 -4.86 -14.96
C ALA A 82 1.79 -3.77 -13.95
N THR A 83 2.53 -2.67 -13.91
CA THR A 83 2.25 -1.53 -13.01
C THR A 83 0.91 -0.89 -13.38
N LYS A 84 0.64 -0.69 -14.68
CA LYS A 84 -0.64 -0.22 -15.21
C LYS A 84 -1.79 -1.13 -14.78
N ALA A 85 -1.62 -2.45 -14.90
CA ALA A 85 -2.63 -3.41 -14.49
C ALA A 85 -2.93 -3.34 -13.00
N CYS A 86 -1.92 -3.14 -12.16
CA CYS A 86 -2.09 -2.90 -10.73
C CYS A 86 -2.82 -1.59 -10.43
N LEU A 87 -2.51 -0.49 -11.14
CA LEU A 87 -3.10 0.80 -10.82
C LEU A 87 -4.50 0.99 -11.41
N GLN A 88 -4.76 0.47 -12.61
CA GLN A 88 -6.01 0.73 -13.34
C GLN A 88 -6.96 -0.47 -13.38
N TRP A 89 -6.55 -1.61 -12.83
CA TRP A 89 -7.36 -2.83 -12.68
C TRP A 89 -8.09 -3.27 -13.96
N GLU A 90 -7.53 -2.97 -15.15
CA GLU A 90 -8.21 -3.17 -16.44
C GLU A 90 -8.57 -4.64 -16.72
N TYR A 91 -7.91 -5.59 -16.04
CA TYR A 91 -8.21 -7.01 -16.15
C TYR A 91 -9.46 -7.44 -15.38
N TYR A 92 -10.06 -6.56 -14.57
CA TYR A 92 -11.23 -6.89 -13.76
C TYR A 92 -12.50 -6.99 -14.61
N PRO A 93 -13.35 -8.02 -14.42
CA PRO A 93 -14.61 -8.12 -15.15
C PRO A 93 -15.51 -6.92 -14.88
N THR A 94 -15.88 -6.17 -15.93
CA THR A 94 -16.73 -4.99 -15.80
C THR A 94 -18.17 -5.39 -15.45
N GLY A 95 -18.75 -4.78 -14.42
CA GLY A 95 -20.16 -4.97 -14.06
C GLY A 95 -20.46 -6.18 -13.16
N GLN A 96 -19.45 -6.91 -12.70
CA GLN A 96 -19.59 -7.96 -11.70
C GLN A 96 -18.88 -7.54 -10.41
N GLN A 97 -19.56 -7.65 -9.26
CA GLN A 97 -18.88 -7.72 -7.96
C GLN A 97 -18.16 -9.06 -7.92
N ALA A 98 -17.02 -9.16 -8.60
CA ALA A 98 -16.08 -10.21 -8.31
C ALA A 98 -15.38 -9.85 -6.99
N ASP A 99 -14.88 -10.86 -6.30
CA ASP A 99 -13.92 -10.72 -5.20
C ASP A 99 -12.53 -11.02 -5.75
N PHE A 100 -11.48 -10.40 -5.21
CA PHE A 100 -10.10 -10.72 -5.58
C PHE A 100 -9.76 -12.17 -5.28
N GLU A 101 -10.39 -12.77 -4.27
CA GLU A 101 -10.24 -14.20 -3.93
C GLU A 101 -10.83 -15.15 -4.97
N SER A 102 -11.58 -14.64 -5.95
CA SER A 102 -12.05 -15.45 -7.05
C SER A 102 -10.87 -15.99 -7.85
N ILE A 103 -10.83 -17.32 -8.04
CA ILE A 103 -9.83 -18.01 -8.88
C ILE A 103 -9.70 -17.33 -10.26
N SER A 104 -10.81 -16.86 -10.81
CA SER A 104 -10.83 -16.15 -12.09
C SER A 104 -10.05 -14.82 -12.02
N VAL A 105 -10.26 -14.03 -10.97
CA VAL A 105 -9.56 -12.75 -10.76
C VAL A 105 -8.10 -12.99 -10.42
N GLN A 106 -7.78 -13.94 -9.53
CA GLN A 106 -6.39 -14.29 -9.22
C GLN A 106 -5.62 -14.76 -10.45
N ARG A 107 -6.25 -15.55 -11.33
CA ARG A 107 -5.65 -15.98 -12.59
C ARG A 107 -5.38 -14.80 -13.53
N LEU A 108 -6.31 -13.86 -13.61
CA LEU A 108 -6.14 -12.64 -14.40
C LEU A 108 -5.04 -11.75 -13.83
N PHE A 109 -4.98 -11.58 -12.50
CA PHE A 109 -3.90 -10.87 -11.83
C PHE A 109 -2.54 -11.53 -12.11
N TYR A 110 -2.43 -12.84 -11.94
CA TYR A 110 -1.20 -13.58 -12.21
C TYR A 110 -0.74 -13.40 -13.67
N GLN A 111 -1.66 -13.45 -14.63
CA GLN A 111 -1.35 -13.25 -16.05
C GLN A 111 -0.93 -11.81 -16.39
N ASN A 112 -1.61 -10.81 -15.82
CA ASN A 112 -1.40 -9.42 -16.20
C ASN A 112 -0.32 -8.71 -15.39
N VAL A 113 0.01 -9.22 -14.20
CA VAL A 113 1.00 -8.63 -13.30
C VAL A 113 2.19 -9.56 -13.14
N VAL A 114 1.99 -10.72 -12.49
CA VAL A 114 3.11 -11.59 -12.08
C VAL A 114 3.90 -12.11 -13.29
N LYS A 115 3.22 -12.65 -14.31
CA LYS A 115 3.86 -13.16 -15.52
C LYS A 115 4.64 -12.11 -16.29
N ARG A 116 4.18 -10.85 -16.27
CA ARG A 116 4.87 -9.74 -16.91
C ARG A 116 6.13 -9.35 -16.13
N LEU A 117 6.05 -9.28 -14.80
CA LEU A 117 7.21 -9.03 -13.96
C LEU A 117 8.26 -10.15 -14.09
N GLU A 118 7.83 -11.42 -14.09
CA GLU A 118 8.70 -12.57 -14.37
C GLU A 118 9.38 -12.43 -15.74
N ALA A 119 8.64 -12.03 -16.78
CA ALA A 119 9.19 -11.82 -18.12
C ALA A 119 10.20 -10.68 -18.17
N GLU A 120 9.94 -9.57 -17.48
CA GLU A 120 10.86 -8.43 -17.38
C GLU A 120 12.16 -8.84 -16.69
N ILE A 121 12.07 -9.55 -15.55
CA ILE A 121 13.24 -10.03 -14.81
C ILE A 121 14.09 -10.95 -15.69
N PHE A 122 13.44 -11.89 -16.38
CA PHE A 122 14.15 -12.81 -17.28
C PHE A 122 14.75 -12.10 -18.50
N LYS A 123 14.06 -11.11 -19.05
CA LYS A 123 14.54 -10.35 -20.22
C LYS A 123 15.76 -9.49 -19.87
N SER A 124 15.72 -8.82 -18.72
CA SER A 124 16.73 -7.86 -18.30
C SER A 124 17.96 -8.53 -17.67
N TRP A 125 17.77 -9.61 -16.90
CA TRP A 125 18.86 -10.25 -16.14
C TRP A 125 19.02 -11.75 -16.37
N ARG A 126 18.16 -12.39 -17.18
CA ARG A 126 18.13 -13.86 -17.39
C ARG A 126 17.90 -14.66 -16.11
N LEU A 127 17.33 -14.02 -15.08
CA LEU A 127 16.98 -14.64 -13.82
C LEU A 127 15.57 -15.21 -13.85
N ARG A 128 15.39 -16.32 -13.15
CA ARG A 128 14.09 -16.90 -12.79
C ARG A 128 13.85 -16.70 -11.29
N LEU A 129 12.61 -16.98 -10.86
CA LEU A 129 12.21 -16.78 -9.46
C LEU A 129 13.07 -17.63 -8.50
N GLU A 130 13.42 -18.84 -8.91
CA GLU A 130 14.32 -19.74 -8.19
C GLU A 130 15.75 -19.20 -8.01
N ASP A 131 16.20 -18.32 -8.91
CA ASP A 131 17.57 -17.77 -8.89
C ASP A 131 17.69 -16.56 -7.95
N LEU A 132 16.59 -15.86 -7.65
CA LEU A 132 16.62 -14.66 -6.79
C LEU A 132 17.13 -14.97 -5.38
N GLY A 133 16.94 -16.20 -4.91
CA GLY A 133 17.36 -16.65 -3.59
C GLY A 133 18.85 -17.01 -3.47
N SER A 134 19.61 -17.03 -4.56
CA SER A 134 21.02 -17.45 -4.60
C SER A 134 21.99 -16.35 -5.04
N LEU A 135 21.50 -15.15 -5.33
CA LEU A 135 22.34 -14.02 -5.74
C LEU A 135 23.31 -13.61 -4.62
N SER A 136 24.58 -13.47 -4.96
CA SER A 136 25.55 -12.79 -4.10
C SER A 136 25.26 -11.28 -4.04
N ALA A 137 25.79 -10.58 -3.04
CA ALA A 137 25.63 -9.12 -2.90
C ALA A 137 26.03 -8.37 -4.19
N ARG A 138 27.13 -8.77 -4.82
CA ARG A 138 27.63 -8.17 -6.06
C ARG A 138 26.71 -8.45 -7.26
N GLU A 139 26.18 -9.66 -7.38
CA GLU A 139 25.23 -10.00 -8.45
C GLU A 139 23.91 -9.26 -8.26
N ASN A 140 23.47 -9.11 -7.01
CA ASN A 140 22.30 -8.32 -6.66
C ASN A 140 22.49 -6.84 -7.06
N GLU A 141 23.64 -6.23 -6.76
CA GLU A 141 23.99 -4.86 -7.19
C GLU A 141 23.96 -4.66 -8.71
N LEU A 142 24.41 -5.66 -9.47
CA LEU A 142 24.36 -5.60 -10.95
C LEU A 142 22.93 -5.64 -11.48
N CYS A 143 21.97 -6.11 -10.68
CA CYS A 143 20.55 -6.15 -11.04
C CYS A 143 19.82 -4.82 -10.84
N TRP A 144 20.46 -3.79 -10.27
CA TRP A 144 19.83 -2.49 -10.09
C TRP A 144 19.64 -1.80 -11.44
N GLY A 145 18.50 -1.12 -11.61
CA GLY A 145 18.24 -0.27 -12.77
C GLY A 145 19.23 0.90 -12.87
N SER A 146 19.22 1.63 -13.99
CA SER A 146 20.09 2.80 -14.22
C SER A 146 19.97 3.83 -13.10
N ILE A 147 18.75 4.13 -12.67
CA ILE A 147 18.43 5.07 -11.59
C ILE A 147 19.01 4.57 -10.26
N GLY A 148 18.75 3.32 -9.91
CA GLY A 148 19.25 2.70 -8.70
C GLY A 148 20.78 2.68 -8.60
N ARG A 149 21.46 2.35 -9.71
CA ARG A 149 22.93 2.39 -9.77
C ARG A 149 23.48 3.79 -9.55
N GLU A 150 22.82 4.81 -10.07
CA GLU A 150 23.24 6.21 -9.88
C GLU A 150 23.08 6.66 -8.42
N ILE A 151 22.01 6.24 -7.76
CA ILE A 151 21.78 6.52 -6.33
C ILE A 151 22.86 5.86 -5.46
N ILE A 152 23.16 4.58 -5.70
CA ILE A 152 24.23 3.87 -4.97
C ILE A 152 25.57 4.56 -5.19
N ARG A 153 25.88 4.96 -6.44
CA ARG A 153 27.11 5.68 -6.77
C ARG A 153 27.23 6.99 -5.97
N HIS A 154 26.13 7.73 -5.82
CA HIS A 154 26.11 8.97 -5.04
C HIS A 154 26.19 8.77 -3.53
N GLN A 155 25.69 7.65 -2.99
CA GLN A 155 25.81 7.34 -1.56
C GLN A 155 27.23 6.90 -1.20
N THR A 156 27.81 5.98 -1.97
CA THR A 156 29.19 5.50 -1.78
C THR A 156 30.23 6.61 -1.90
N SER A 157 30.04 7.56 -2.82
CA SER A 157 30.95 8.71 -2.96
C SER A 157 30.77 9.79 -1.88
N ARG A 158 29.68 9.80 -1.11
CA ARG A 158 29.52 10.68 0.07
C ARG A 158 30.22 10.11 1.31
N GLU A 159 30.28 8.79 1.45
CA GLU A 159 31.00 8.13 2.54
C GLU A 159 32.52 8.33 2.41
N ASP A 160 33.06 8.23 1.19
CA ASP A 160 34.48 8.50 0.90
C ASP A 160 34.88 9.99 1.03
N SER A 161 33.92 10.92 1.02
CA SER A 161 34.18 12.37 1.13
C SER A 161 33.97 12.95 2.53
N SER A 162 33.68 12.13 3.54
CA SER A 162 33.37 12.60 4.90
C SER A 162 34.58 13.09 5.72
N ASP A 163 35.76 13.16 5.11
CA ASP A 163 36.95 13.78 5.71
C ASP A 163 37.26 15.14 5.06
N ARG A 164 36.32 16.11 5.21
CA ARG A 164 36.58 17.58 5.26
C ARG A 164 35.29 18.42 5.37
N THR A 165 35.12 18.98 6.56
CA THR A 165 34.49 20.29 6.93
C THR A 165 33.05 20.61 6.51
N ASN A 166 32.27 20.99 7.53
CA ASN A 166 30.93 21.60 7.52
C ASN A 166 30.74 22.71 6.48
N ASP A 167 29.64 22.64 5.70
CA ASP A 167 28.66 23.72 5.56
C ASP A 167 27.42 23.28 4.76
N THR A 168 26.25 23.60 5.32
CA THR A 168 24.92 23.76 4.69
C THR A 168 24.44 22.75 3.64
N VAL A 169 23.51 21.86 4.04
CA VAL A 169 22.76 20.97 3.14
C VAL A 169 21.69 21.78 2.40
N GLY A 170 22.01 22.13 1.14
CA GLY A 170 21.06 22.64 0.16
C GLY A 170 20.17 21.52 -0.38
N VAL A 171 18.85 21.72 -0.25
CA VAL A 171 17.78 20.98 -0.90
C VAL A 171 17.96 21.03 -2.42
N LEU A 172 17.96 19.89 -3.11
CA LEU A 172 18.02 19.85 -4.58
C LEU A 172 16.65 19.42 -5.16
N HIS A 173 15.83 20.42 -5.49
CA HIS A 173 14.72 20.26 -6.42
C HIS A 173 15.27 19.95 -7.82
N ARG A 174 14.82 18.86 -8.45
CA ARG A 174 15.05 18.66 -9.89
C ARG A 174 13.85 19.16 -10.68
N SER A 175 14.05 20.27 -11.37
CA SER A 175 13.09 20.88 -12.30
C SER A 175 12.95 20.00 -13.55
N ILE A 176 11.73 19.53 -13.83
CA ILE A 176 11.36 18.92 -15.10
C ILE A 176 10.70 20.02 -15.92
N SER A 177 11.45 20.62 -16.84
CA SER A 177 10.93 21.50 -17.89
C SER A 177 11.94 21.52 -19.02
N ASP A 178 11.67 20.79 -20.09
CA ASP A 178 12.10 21.12 -21.46
C ASP A 178 11.40 20.19 -22.46
N VAL A 179 10.15 20.51 -22.79
CA VAL A 179 9.59 20.15 -24.10
C VAL A 179 8.81 21.36 -24.64
N SER A 180 9.31 21.86 -25.77
CA SER A 180 8.94 23.10 -26.43
C SER A 180 7.50 23.10 -26.94
N ALA A 181 6.77 24.16 -26.60
CA ALA A 181 5.44 24.45 -27.13
C ALA A 181 5.51 25.06 -28.55
N THR A 182 4.73 24.51 -29.49
CA THR A 182 4.37 25.19 -30.74
C THR A 182 2.94 25.72 -30.66
N ASN A 183 2.85 27.04 -30.74
CA ASN A 183 1.67 27.88 -30.67
C ASN A 183 0.68 27.65 -31.83
N TYR A 184 -0.62 27.72 -31.55
CA TYR A 184 -1.57 28.42 -32.42
C TYR A 184 -2.62 29.19 -31.61
N THR A 185 -2.96 30.33 -32.20
CA THR A 185 -3.46 31.59 -31.65
C THR A 185 -4.99 31.61 -31.46
N THR A 186 -5.42 32.21 -30.34
CA THR A 186 -6.55 33.15 -30.14
C THR A 186 -7.80 33.08 -31.02
N SER A 187 -9.00 33.05 -30.40
CA SER A 187 -10.08 34.06 -30.56
C SER A 187 -11.36 33.70 -29.75
N LYS A 188 -11.76 34.58 -28.82
CA LYS A 188 -13.16 34.86 -28.39
C LYS A 188 -13.60 36.15 -29.10
N PRO A 189 -14.89 36.60 -29.18
CA PRO A 189 -16.04 36.43 -28.28
C PRO A 189 -17.35 36.06 -29.07
N ASP A 190 -18.60 35.95 -28.58
CA ASP A 190 -19.43 36.88 -27.81
C ASP A 190 -20.79 36.27 -27.39
N THR A 191 -21.42 36.96 -26.44
CA THR A 191 -22.68 36.74 -25.68
C THR A 191 -23.99 36.70 -26.50
N VAL A 192 -24.95 35.79 -26.21
CA VAL A 192 -26.42 36.04 -26.35
C VAL A 192 -27.26 35.18 -25.37
N GLN A 193 -28.33 35.81 -24.86
CA GLN A 193 -29.35 35.45 -23.87
C GLN A 193 -30.24 34.20 -24.12
N MET A 194 -30.76 33.68 -23.00
CA MET A 194 -31.89 32.74 -22.86
C MET A 194 -33.24 33.33 -23.31
N PRO A 195 -34.22 32.47 -23.62
CA PRO A 195 -35.44 32.50 -22.81
C PRO A 195 -36.03 31.12 -22.43
N THR A 196 -36.68 31.17 -21.27
CA THR A 196 -37.50 30.25 -20.50
C THR A 196 -38.64 29.58 -21.28
N GLN A 197 -38.91 28.27 -21.07
CA GLN A 197 -40.28 27.70 -21.10
C GLN A 197 -40.41 26.46 -20.19
N ALA A 198 -41.65 26.23 -19.76
CA ALA A 198 -42.08 25.59 -18.52
C ALA A 198 -42.27 24.04 -18.56
N PHE A 199 -42.37 23.47 -17.35
CA PHE A 199 -42.66 22.07 -16.98
C PHE A 199 -43.87 21.43 -17.70
N PRO A 200 -43.94 20.08 -17.73
CA PRO A 200 -44.80 19.40 -16.74
C PRO A 200 -44.19 18.14 -16.09
N ARG A 201 -44.51 17.99 -14.81
CA ARG A 201 -44.30 16.83 -13.93
C ARG A 201 -45.32 15.72 -14.27
N PRO A 202 -44.93 14.43 -14.22
CA PRO A 202 -45.73 13.47 -13.44
C PRO A 202 -44.83 12.55 -12.61
N GLN A 203 -45.00 12.58 -11.29
CA GLN A 203 -45.70 11.55 -10.49
C GLN A 203 -44.76 10.45 -9.95
N SER A 204 -44.62 10.54 -8.64
CA SER A 204 -44.09 9.60 -7.66
C SER A 204 -44.21 8.12 -8.03
N ARG A 205 -43.06 7.45 -8.06
CA ARG A 205 -42.91 6.05 -7.66
C ARG A 205 -41.83 5.99 -6.59
N GLU A 206 -42.27 5.89 -5.35
CA GLU A 206 -41.47 5.35 -4.25
C GLU A 206 -41.06 3.93 -4.62
N LEU A 207 -39.76 3.64 -4.69
CA LEU A 207 -39.18 2.30 -4.62
C LEU A 207 -37.72 2.46 -4.16
N SER A 208 -37.54 2.25 -2.85
CA SER A 208 -36.37 1.65 -2.19
C SER A 208 -34.99 2.17 -2.59
N ALA A 209 -34.48 3.15 -1.83
CA ALA A 209 -33.07 3.45 -1.77
C ALA A 209 -32.36 2.35 -0.97
N ASP A 210 -31.84 1.32 -1.64
CA ASP A 210 -30.71 0.56 -1.09
C ASP A 210 -29.53 1.53 -1.03
N SER A 211 -29.31 2.12 0.15
CA SER A 211 -28.07 2.82 0.43
C SER A 211 -26.96 1.78 0.45
N SER A 212 -26.20 1.68 -0.63
CA SER A 212 -24.91 1.01 -0.66
C SER A 212 -23.99 1.73 0.32
N THR A 213 -24.06 1.31 1.59
CA THR A 213 -23.16 1.78 2.63
C THR A 213 -21.80 1.21 2.30
N GLN A 214 -20.92 2.09 1.83
CA GLN A 214 -19.55 1.78 1.45
C GLN A 214 -18.79 1.31 2.71
N SER A 215 -18.81 0.00 2.93
CA SER A 215 -18.14 -0.67 4.03
C SER A 215 -16.69 -0.93 3.64
N LEU A 216 -15.73 -0.46 4.43
CA LEU A 216 -14.31 -0.75 4.20
C LEU A 216 -13.99 -2.11 4.83
N HIS A 217 -13.12 -2.90 4.23
CA HIS A 217 -12.70 -4.19 4.79
C HIS A 217 -11.30 -4.07 5.40
N PHE A 218 -11.01 -4.86 6.44
CA PHE A 218 -9.64 -5.10 6.85
C PHE A 218 -8.85 -5.72 5.69
N PHE A 219 -7.62 -5.28 5.53
CA PHE A 219 -6.68 -5.90 4.61
C PHE A 219 -6.55 -7.39 4.98
N ASP A 220 -6.44 -8.31 4.03
CA ASP A 220 -6.30 -9.77 4.27
C ASP A 220 -7.41 -10.55 5.04
N ALA A 221 -8.47 -9.88 5.50
CA ALA A 221 -9.57 -10.52 6.26
C ALA A 221 -10.42 -11.53 5.46
N SER A 222 -10.08 -11.82 4.20
CA SER A 222 -10.67 -12.94 3.48
C SER A 222 -10.24 -14.25 4.14
N HIS A 223 -11.21 -15.01 4.67
CA HIS A 223 -10.99 -16.37 5.20
C HIS A 223 -10.46 -17.33 4.12
N GLN A 224 -9.15 -17.26 3.82
CA GLN A 224 -8.44 -18.41 3.33
C GLN A 224 -8.19 -19.32 4.52
N THR A 225 -8.93 -20.43 4.56
CA THR A 225 -8.38 -21.67 5.11
C THR A 225 -7.22 -22.07 4.20
N GLY A 226 -6.07 -21.44 4.41
CA GLY A 226 -4.85 -21.81 3.74
C GLY A 226 -4.63 -23.31 3.95
N CYS A 227 -4.29 -24.02 2.89
CA CYS A 227 -3.73 -25.36 3.00
C CYS A 227 -2.60 -25.29 4.03
N GLU A 228 -2.64 -26.12 5.08
CA GLU A 228 -1.68 -26.18 6.20
C GLU A 228 -0.21 -26.43 5.78
N GLN A 229 0.06 -26.49 4.47
CA GLN A 229 1.41 -26.48 3.94
C GLN A 229 1.94 -25.03 3.97
N GLU A 230 2.47 -24.62 5.13
CA GLU A 230 3.39 -23.48 5.20
C GLU A 230 4.39 -23.58 4.04
N ASN A 231 4.41 -22.55 3.19
CA ASN A 231 5.25 -22.55 2.01
C ASN A 231 6.71 -22.55 2.48
N GLN A 232 7.49 -23.58 2.18
CA GLN A 232 8.89 -23.66 2.60
C GLN A 232 9.71 -22.43 2.16
N LEU A 233 9.27 -21.74 1.10
CA LEU A 233 9.85 -20.48 0.66
C LEU A 233 9.57 -19.32 1.62
N SER A 234 8.36 -19.20 2.18
CA SER A 234 8.03 -18.14 3.14
C SER A 234 8.81 -18.33 4.45
N GLN A 235 8.95 -19.58 4.91
CA GLN A 235 9.75 -19.88 6.08
C GLN A 235 11.23 -19.52 5.85
N LYS A 236 11.82 -19.98 4.73
CA LYS A 236 13.21 -19.63 4.37
C LYS A 236 13.43 -18.12 4.25
N TRP A 237 12.45 -17.40 3.69
CA TRP A 237 12.51 -15.95 3.60
C TRP A 237 12.51 -15.30 4.99
N MET A 238 11.61 -15.76 5.88
CA MET A 238 11.53 -15.27 7.26
C MET A 238 12.83 -15.56 8.03
N ASP A 239 13.38 -16.76 7.91
CA ASP A 239 14.63 -17.14 8.57
C ASP A 239 15.79 -16.22 8.14
N ARG A 240 15.87 -15.89 6.84
CA ARG A 240 16.89 -14.97 6.31
C ARG A 240 16.70 -13.55 6.83
N LEU A 241 15.45 -13.07 6.88
CA LEU A 241 15.12 -11.77 7.43
C LEU A 241 15.55 -11.67 8.89
N LEU A 242 15.16 -12.64 9.72
CA LEU A 242 15.50 -12.68 11.13
C LEU A 242 17.02 -12.77 11.36
N ALA A 243 17.72 -13.60 10.59
CA ALA A 243 19.17 -13.70 10.65
C ALA A 243 19.86 -12.35 10.34
N SER A 244 19.31 -11.57 9.40
CA SER A 244 19.82 -10.23 9.10
C SER A 244 19.53 -9.24 10.23
N ILE A 245 18.33 -9.26 10.82
CA ILE A 245 17.93 -8.32 11.89
C ILE A 245 18.74 -8.57 13.17
N HIS A 246 18.91 -9.84 13.55
CA HIS A 246 19.58 -10.21 14.80
C HIS A 246 21.07 -9.82 14.85
N HIS A 247 21.68 -9.50 13.70
CA HIS A 247 23.03 -8.95 13.67
C HIS A 247 23.10 -7.49 14.11
N HIS A 248 21.99 -6.76 14.02
CA HIS A 248 21.92 -5.32 14.24
C HIS A 248 21.07 -4.90 15.44
N VAL A 249 20.20 -5.79 15.93
CA VAL A 249 19.22 -5.48 16.97
C VAL A 249 19.32 -6.48 18.11
N ASP A 250 19.67 -5.98 19.29
CA ASP A 250 19.68 -6.78 20.52
C ASP A 250 18.24 -7.14 20.95
N PRO A 251 17.98 -8.38 21.39
CA PRO A 251 16.66 -8.77 21.89
C PRO A 251 16.23 -7.98 23.13
N PHE A 252 14.92 -7.79 23.31
CA PHE A 252 14.31 -7.03 24.40
C PHE A 252 14.80 -7.45 25.80
N GLU A 253 14.94 -8.76 26.05
CA GLU A 253 15.43 -9.30 27.32
C GLU A 253 16.87 -8.85 27.63
N THR A 254 17.71 -8.71 26.60
CA THR A 254 19.09 -8.24 26.76
C THR A 254 19.11 -6.76 27.16
N ILE A 255 18.20 -5.96 26.61
CA ILE A 255 18.04 -4.54 26.94
C ILE A 255 17.54 -4.38 28.38
N GLU A 256 16.51 -5.13 28.79
CA GLU A 256 16.00 -5.09 30.18
C GLU A 256 17.05 -5.57 31.18
N ALA A 257 17.80 -6.63 30.89
CA ALA A 257 18.79 -7.20 31.81
C ALA A 257 20.07 -6.35 31.95
N THR A 258 20.53 -5.70 30.88
CA THR A 258 21.76 -4.91 30.90
C THR A 258 21.61 -3.54 31.54
N GLY A 259 20.36 -3.11 31.82
CA GLY A 259 20.08 -1.80 32.40
C GLY A 259 20.59 -0.63 31.55
N GLN A 260 20.79 -0.87 30.24
CA GLN A 260 21.19 0.18 29.33
C GLN A 260 20.13 1.28 29.28
N THR A 261 20.58 2.52 29.19
CA THR A 261 19.73 3.72 29.20
C THR A 261 18.91 3.92 27.91
N PHE A 262 18.86 2.93 27.02
CA PHE A 262 18.16 3.05 25.76
C PHE A 262 16.67 2.81 25.99
N LYS A 263 15.83 3.76 25.57
CA LYS A 263 14.38 3.59 25.61
C LYS A 263 13.95 2.72 24.42
N PRO A 264 13.25 1.59 24.65
CA PRO A 264 12.69 0.79 23.58
C PRO A 264 11.82 1.62 22.64
N VAL A 265 11.77 1.21 21.36
CA VAL A 265 10.79 1.75 20.42
C VAL A 265 9.40 1.27 20.85
N ARG A 266 8.44 2.20 20.94
CA ARG A 266 7.04 1.89 21.23
C ARG A 266 6.24 1.80 19.94
N ILE A 267 5.55 0.69 19.73
CA ILE A 267 4.72 0.43 18.55
C ILE A 267 3.27 0.26 19.00
N ALA A 268 2.37 1.07 18.43
CA ALA A 268 0.93 0.92 18.62
C ALA A 268 0.31 0.18 17.42
N VAL A 269 -0.41 -0.90 17.69
CA VAL A 269 -1.13 -1.71 16.70
C VAL A 269 -2.61 -1.41 16.82
N LEU A 270 -3.19 -0.76 15.80
CA LEU A 270 -4.62 -0.40 15.75
C LEU A 270 -5.33 -1.39 14.85
N ASP A 271 -6.01 -2.37 15.45
CA ASP A 271 -6.48 -3.56 14.73
C ASP A 271 -7.73 -4.21 15.37
N SER A 272 -8.02 -5.48 15.07
CA SER A 272 -9.15 -6.26 15.60
C SER A 272 -8.95 -6.77 17.03
N GLY A 273 -7.82 -6.44 17.65
CA GLY A 273 -7.43 -6.89 18.98
C GLY A 273 -6.33 -7.95 18.91
N PHE A 274 -6.25 -8.80 19.93
CA PHE A 274 -5.45 -10.02 19.87
C PHE A 274 -6.11 -11.12 20.71
N ASP A 275 -5.83 -12.39 20.43
CA ASP A 275 -6.22 -13.50 21.30
C ASP A 275 -5.14 -13.74 22.37
N PRO A 276 -5.38 -13.38 23.65
CA PRO A 276 -4.38 -13.55 24.69
C PRO A 276 -4.11 -15.00 25.03
N ASP A 277 -4.89 -15.95 24.56
CA ASP A 277 -4.68 -17.38 24.78
C ASP A 277 -3.89 -18.03 23.63
N ASN A 278 -3.52 -17.28 22.59
CA ASN A 278 -2.83 -17.81 21.42
C ASN A 278 -1.39 -18.22 21.77
N PRO A 279 -0.99 -19.50 21.52
CA PRO A 279 0.35 -19.99 21.84
C PRO A 279 1.50 -19.20 21.18
N LEU A 280 1.26 -18.55 20.05
CA LEU A 280 2.27 -17.75 19.35
C LEU A 280 2.64 -16.45 20.10
N LEU A 281 1.82 -16.03 21.06
CA LEU A 281 2.02 -14.84 21.88
C LEU A 281 2.54 -15.18 23.28
N MET A 282 2.81 -16.46 23.54
CA MET A 282 3.28 -16.97 24.82
C MET A 282 4.79 -17.17 24.80
N THR A 283 5.42 -16.79 25.90
CA THR A 283 6.78 -17.21 26.25
C THR A 283 6.83 -18.70 26.61
N GLU A 284 8.04 -19.26 26.72
CA GLU A 284 8.24 -20.66 27.13
C GLU A 284 7.57 -20.99 28.48
N ASP A 285 7.48 -20.01 29.37
CA ASP A 285 6.82 -20.12 30.69
C ASP A 285 5.29 -19.97 30.63
N GLN A 286 4.68 -20.02 29.44
CA GLN A 286 3.23 -19.84 29.22
C GLN A 286 2.69 -18.50 29.73
N ARG A 287 3.54 -17.47 29.72
CA ARG A 287 3.15 -16.09 30.04
C ARG A 287 3.09 -15.28 28.76
N LEU A 288 2.15 -14.34 28.69
CA LEU A 288 2.06 -13.41 27.59
C LEU A 288 3.41 -12.69 27.40
N ASP A 289 3.82 -12.54 26.13
CA ASP A 289 5.09 -11.90 25.78
C ASP A 289 5.26 -10.55 26.50
N PRO A 290 6.36 -10.35 27.27
CA PRO A 290 6.55 -9.17 28.10
C PRO A 290 6.69 -7.88 27.30
N ARG A 291 6.87 -7.95 25.98
CA ARG A 291 6.84 -6.80 25.07
C ARG A 291 5.44 -6.23 24.91
N ILE A 292 4.38 -7.02 25.15
CA ILE A 292 3.00 -6.52 25.13
C ILE A 292 2.75 -5.74 26.42
N LYS A 293 2.88 -4.41 26.36
CA LYS A 293 2.82 -3.52 27.53
C LYS A 293 1.41 -3.06 27.88
N GLY A 294 0.48 -3.10 26.93
CA GLY A 294 -0.91 -2.72 27.18
C GLY A 294 -1.83 -3.02 26.01
N ALA A 295 -3.11 -3.19 26.32
CA ALA A 295 -4.14 -3.38 25.32
C ALA A 295 -5.44 -2.68 25.76
N ARG A 296 -6.15 -2.08 24.80
CA ARG A 296 -7.41 -1.37 25.05
C ARG A 296 -8.35 -1.44 23.87
N SER A 297 -9.66 -1.61 24.14
CA SER A 297 -10.70 -1.42 23.13
C SER A 297 -11.13 0.04 23.02
N PHE A 298 -11.28 0.49 21.78
CA PHE A 298 -11.84 1.79 21.41
C PHE A 298 -13.18 1.66 20.70
N ILE A 299 -13.68 0.44 20.46
CA ILE A 299 -14.96 0.21 19.79
C ILE A 299 -16.08 0.81 20.63
N TYR A 300 -16.90 1.64 20.01
CA TYR A 300 -18.07 2.24 20.64
C TYR A 300 -18.97 1.17 21.30
N GLN A 301 -19.42 1.45 22.53
CA GLN A 301 -20.24 0.54 23.35
C GLN A 301 -19.59 -0.79 23.74
N THR A 302 -18.26 -0.90 23.67
CA THR A 302 -17.52 -2.01 24.27
C THR A 302 -16.74 -1.57 25.50
N GLU A 303 -16.47 -2.52 26.38
CA GLU A 303 -15.64 -2.30 27.55
C GLU A 303 -14.18 -2.09 27.14
N ALA A 304 -13.46 -1.20 27.84
CA ALA A 304 -12.07 -0.88 27.50
C ALA A 304 -11.12 -2.10 27.55
N HIS A 305 -11.48 -3.14 28.30
CA HIS A 305 -10.71 -4.38 28.44
C HIS A 305 -11.14 -5.50 27.47
N ASP A 306 -12.15 -5.27 26.63
CA ASP A 306 -12.56 -6.20 25.58
C ASP A 306 -11.57 -6.18 24.41
N VAL A 307 -10.41 -6.78 24.60
CA VAL A 307 -9.31 -6.76 23.62
C VAL A 307 -9.22 -8.03 22.78
N ARG A 308 -10.10 -9.01 23.04
CA ARG A 308 -10.06 -10.32 22.39
C ARG A 308 -10.35 -10.16 20.90
N ASP A 309 -9.51 -10.78 20.09
CA ASP A 309 -9.65 -10.82 18.63
C ASP A 309 -10.58 -11.96 18.20
N GLU A 310 -11.68 -11.60 17.55
CA GLU A 310 -12.67 -12.55 17.03
C GLU A 310 -12.47 -12.83 15.52
N ILE A 311 -11.59 -12.05 14.88
CA ILE A 311 -11.34 -12.10 13.43
C ILE A 311 -10.06 -12.89 13.15
N GLY A 312 -9.03 -12.69 13.98
CA GLY A 312 -7.69 -13.27 13.84
C GLY A 312 -6.68 -12.34 13.18
N HIS A 313 -7.12 -11.23 12.56
CA HIS A 313 -6.25 -10.29 11.85
C HIS A 313 -5.22 -9.66 12.78
N GLY A 314 -5.66 -9.03 13.87
CA GLY A 314 -4.78 -8.39 14.84
C GLY A 314 -3.85 -9.39 15.55
N THR A 315 -4.32 -10.61 15.83
CA THR A 315 -3.50 -11.69 16.38
C THR A 315 -2.38 -12.09 15.41
N HIS A 316 -2.69 -12.24 14.13
CA HIS A 316 -1.72 -12.58 13.09
C HIS A 316 -0.68 -11.46 12.90
N ALA A 317 -1.13 -10.21 12.78
CA ALA A 317 -0.26 -9.04 12.66
C ALA A 317 0.69 -8.90 13.88
N LEU A 318 0.15 -9.08 15.09
CA LEU A 318 0.94 -9.07 16.32
C LEU A 318 1.98 -10.19 16.35
N GLY A 319 1.61 -11.41 15.93
CA GLY A 319 2.54 -12.53 15.85
C GLY A 319 3.71 -12.28 14.89
N LEU A 320 3.48 -11.63 13.76
CA LEU A 320 4.55 -11.19 12.85
C LEU A 320 5.42 -10.12 13.49
N LEU A 321 4.81 -9.12 14.13
CA LEU A 321 5.53 -8.03 14.77
C LEU A 321 6.44 -8.52 15.89
N LEU A 322 5.97 -9.47 16.71
CA LEU A 322 6.78 -10.09 17.77
C LEU A 322 7.97 -10.89 17.22
N LYS A 323 7.91 -11.39 15.98
CA LYS A 323 9.07 -12.06 15.36
C LYS A 323 10.13 -11.04 14.93
N VAL A 324 9.73 -9.94 14.29
CA VAL A 324 10.67 -8.99 13.66
C VAL A 324 11.10 -7.84 14.56
N ALA A 325 10.22 -7.34 15.43
CA ALA A 325 10.47 -6.24 16.35
C ALA A 325 10.97 -6.78 17.70
N SER A 326 12.15 -7.40 17.68
CA SER A 326 12.73 -8.11 18.82
C SER A 326 12.99 -7.23 20.06
N CYS A 327 13.08 -5.91 19.89
CA CYS A 327 13.42 -4.94 20.93
C CYS A 327 12.32 -3.90 21.24
N ALA A 328 11.12 -4.06 20.69
CA ALA A 328 10.06 -3.06 20.81
C ALA A 328 9.09 -3.36 21.96
N GLU A 329 8.50 -2.30 22.52
CA GLU A 329 7.31 -2.36 23.35
C GLU A 329 6.08 -2.22 22.46
N ILE A 330 5.10 -3.10 22.64
CA ILE A 330 3.92 -3.19 21.78
C ILE A 330 2.67 -2.86 22.60
N TYR A 331 1.85 -1.99 22.04
CA TYR A 331 0.57 -1.57 22.59
C TYR A 331 -0.53 -1.87 21.58
N ILE A 332 -1.66 -2.39 22.06
CA ILE A 332 -2.74 -2.88 21.20
C ILE A 332 -3.99 -2.03 21.39
N ALA A 333 -4.52 -1.51 20.30
CA ALA A 333 -5.77 -0.75 20.28
C ALA A 333 -6.78 -1.48 19.40
N LYS A 334 -7.78 -2.12 20.02
CA LYS A 334 -8.87 -2.78 19.29
C LYS A 334 -9.83 -1.71 18.76
N ILE A 335 -9.94 -1.61 17.43
CA ILE A 335 -10.79 -0.66 16.70
C ILE A 335 -11.89 -1.37 15.90
N ALA A 336 -11.88 -2.71 15.83
CA ALA A 336 -12.93 -3.46 15.17
C ALA A 336 -13.18 -4.86 15.75
N HIS A 337 -14.39 -5.34 15.51
CA HIS A 337 -14.89 -6.66 15.90
C HIS A 337 -15.51 -7.40 14.69
N ARG A 338 -15.38 -6.83 13.50
CA ARG A 338 -15.82 -7.41 12.22
C ARG A 338 -14.80 -7.08 11.16
N GLU A 339 -14.75 -7.90 10.12
CA GLU A 339 -13.92 -7.68 8.93
C GLU A 339 -14.26 -6.39 8.19
N THR A 340 -15.40 -5.78 8.54
CA THR A 340 -15.92 -4.57 7.94
C THR A 340 -15.93 -3.39 8.91
N LEU A 341 -15.41 -2.26 8.45
CA LEU A 341 -15.45 -0.97 9.10
C LEU A 341 -16.62 -0.16 8.53
N ASN A 342 -17.39 0.47 9.42
CA ASN A 342 -18.47 1.36 9.04
C ASN A 342 -18.11 2.81 9.43
N ARG A 343 -18.97 3.77 9.05
CA ARG A 343 -18.71 5.19 9.32
C ARG A 343 -18.57 5.52 10.81
N HIS A 344 -19.18 4.73 11.71
CA HIS A 344 -19.02 4.92 13.15
C HIS A 344 -17.64 4.52 13.66
N THR A 345 -16.91 3.67 12.90
CA THR A 345 -15.56 3.24 13.29
C THR A 345 -14.50 4.34 13.12
N TYR A 346 -14.75 5.39 12.32
CA TYR A 346 -13.79 6.47 12.14
C TYR A 346 -13.50 7.25 13.44
N ASP A 347 -14.52 7.46 14.27
CA ASP A 347 -14.36 8.13 15.56
C ASP A 347 -13.53 7.27 16.52
N ASP A 348 -13.69 5.94 16.46
CA ASP A 348 -12.97 4.99 17.30
C ASP A 348 -11.49 4.90 16.87
N ILE A 349 -11.22 4.90 15.57
CA ILE A 349 -9.85 5.01 15.02
C ILE A 349 -9.19 6.32 15.46
N ALA A 350 -9.89 7.46 15.32
CA ALA A 350 -9.34 8.75 15.73
C ALA A 350 -9.02 8.80 17.23
N LYS A 351 -9.88 8.23 18.08
CA LYS A 351 -9.59 8.11 19.53
C LYS A 351 -8.37 7.22 19.78
N ALA A 352 -8.27 6.09 19.10
CA ALA A 352 -7.14 5.18 19.24
C ALA A 352 -5.80 5.82 18.82
N ILE A 353 -5.79 6.58 17.71
CA ILE A 353 -4.60 7.31 17.26
C ILE A 353 -4.19 8.36 18.30
N ASN A 354 -5.14 9.15 18.79
CA ASN A 354 -4.85 10.15 19.82
C ASN A 354 -4.31 9.51 21.09
N TYR A 355 -4.89 8.39 21.51
CA TYR A 355 -4.41 7.63 22.65
C TYR A 355 -2.97 7.17 22.46
N ALA A 356 -2.65 6.55 21.31
CA ALA A 356 -1.31 6.05 21.00
C ALA A 356 -0.22 7.15 20.94
N VAL A 357 -0.60 8.40 20.65
CA VAL A 357 0.34 9.53 20.57
C VAL A 357 0.55 10.19 21.94
N PHE A 358 -0.49 10.30 22.76
CA PHE A 358 -0.48 11.13 23.96
C PHE A 358 -0.40 10.38 25.29
N GLU A 359 -0.77 9.09 25.32
CA GLU A 359 -0.60 8.20 26.47
C GLU A 359 0.49 7.17 26.19
#